data_AF-A0A239FDB2-F1
#
_entry.id   AF-A0A239FDB2-F1
#
_cell.length_a   1.000
_cell.length_b   1.000
_cell.length_c   1.000
_cell.angle_alpha   90.00
_cell.angle_beta   90.00
_cell.angle_gamma   90.00
#
_symmetry.space_group_name_H-M   'P 1'
#
loop_
_entity.id
_entity.type
_entity.pdbx_description
1 polymer ?
#
loop_
_entity_poly.entity_id
_entity_poly.type
_entity_poly.pdbx_seq_one_letter_code
_entity_poly.pdbx_strand_id
1 'polypeptide(L)'
;MTPSAAPAKSSFADAGAARRRLAAMLDGAELGQAIAAHPGDPETALAAFEEVMFRRSEAEAVAAHDTVELIFGAGAPDGLVKLLTPEH
;
A
#
# COMPACT_ATOMS: atom_id res chain seq x y z
N MET A 1 41.19 24.21 -2.47
CA MET A 1 40.62 23.99 -3.82
C MET A 1 40.49 22.48 -4.01
N THR A 2 39.37 21.90 -3.56
CA THR A 2 38.16 21.53 -4.35
C THR A 2 38.33 20.18 -5.09
N PRO A 3 37.29 19.35 -5.21
CA PRO A 3 36.79 18.45 -4.16
C PRO A 3 36.78 16.98 -4.60
N SER A 4 36.90 16.04 -3.65
CA SER A 4 36.61 14.62 -3.89
C SER A 4 35.09 14.42 -3.93
N ALA A 5 34.56 14.04 -5.09
CA ALA A 5 33.15 13.71 -5.25
C ALA A 5 32.81 12.42 -4.46
N ALA A 6 31.96 12.54 -3.46
CA ALA A 6 31.29 11.39 -2.85
C ALA A 6 30.22 10.88 -3.84
N PRO A 7 30.06 9.55 -4.03
CA PRO A 7 28.92 9.05 -4.78
C PRO A 7 27.64 9.42 -4.02
N ALA A 8 26.71 10.04 -4.75
CA ALA A 8 25.40 10.41 -4.27
C ALA A 8 24.74 9.20 -3.60
N LYS A 9 24.42 9.33 -2.30
CA LYS A 9 23.46 8.44 -1.64
C LYS A 9 22.11 8.70 -2.27
N SER A 10 21.85 7.98 -3.36
CA SER A 10 20.58 7.95 -4.05
C SER A 10 19.51 7.50 -3.05
N SER A 11 18.53 8.37 -2.89
CA SER A 11 17.46 8.30 -1.93
C SER A 11 16.58 7.07 -2.18
N PHE A 12 16.85 5.99 -1.46
CA PHE A 12 15.90 4.87 -1.33
C PHE A 12 14.63 5.28 -0.54
N ALA A 13 14.63 6.48 0.06
CA ALA A 13 13.51 7.06 0.80
C ALA A 13 12.57 7.93 -0.09
N ASP A 14 13.07 8.64 -1.09
CA ASP A 14 12.24 9.51 -1.95
C ASP A 14 11.41 8.75 -2.98
N ALA A 15 11.91 7.60 -3.46
CA ALA A 15 11.15 6.77 -4.41
C ALA A 15 9.93 6.10 -3.75
N GLY A 16 10.03 5.76 -2.47
CA GLY A 16 8.93 5.19 -1.69
C GLY A 16 7.88 6.24 -1.27
N ALA A 17 8.30 7.48 -1.03
CA ALA A 17 7.40 8.58 -0.65
C ALA A 17 6.60 9.13 -1.85
N ALA A 18 7.20 9.16 -3.06
CA ALA A 18 6.49 9.57 -4.28
C ALA A 18 5.39 8.58 -4.70
N ARG A 19 5.50 7.30 -4.32
CA ARG A 19 4.49 6.24 -4.56
C ARG A 19 3.34 6.27 -3.53
N ARG A 20 3.46 7.00 -2.42
CA ARG A 20 2.41 7.22 -1.40
C ARG A 20 1.60 8.50 -1.62
N ARG A 21 1.54 9.04 -2.85
CA ARG A 21 0.75 10.24 -3.13
C ARG A 21 -0.74 9.91 -3.06
N LEU A 22 -1.31 10.17 -1.87
CA LEU A 22 -2.70 10.03 -1.43
C LEU A 22 -3.53 9.00 -2.21
N ALA A 23 -3.46 7.74 -1.77
CA ALA A 23 -4.29 6.64 -2.28
C ALA A 23 -5.76 7.06 -2.47
N ALA A 24 -6.35 7.76 -1.51
CA ALA A 24 -7.72 8.26 -1.59
C ALA A 24 -7.98 9.24 -2.75
N MET A 25 -7.03 10.12 -3.09
CA MET A 25 -7.21 11.05 -4.22
C MET A 25 -7.07 10.33 -5.56
N LEU A 26 -6.17 9.34 -5.63
CA LEU A 26 -6.04 8.49 -6.80
C LEU A 26 -7.29 7.61 -6.98
N ASP A 27 -7.78 7.01 -5.90
CA ASP A 27 -9.01 6.22 -5.88
C ASP A 27 -10.21 7.03 -6.37
N GLY A 28 -10.37 8.27 -5.88
CA GLY A 28 -11.43 9.15 -6.35
C GLY A 28 -11.34 9.49 -7.85
N ALA A 29 -10.12 9.67 -8.37
CA ALA A 29 -9.91 9.94 -9.78
C ALA A 29 -10.20 8.72 -10.67
N GLU A 30 -9.71 7.54 -10.28
CA GLU A 30 -9.92 6.27 -11.00
C GLU A 30 -11.41 5.87 -10.99
N LEU A 31 -12.09 6.01 -9.84
CA LEU A 31 -13.53 5.78 -9.74
C LEU A 31 -14.34 6.78 -10.59
N GLY A 32 -13.98 8.06 -10.56
CA GLY A 32 -14.64 9.08 -11.38
C GLY A 32 -14.50 8.80 -12.89
N GLN A 33 -13.34 8.31 -13.32
CA GLN A 33 -13.13 7.89 -14.71
C GLN A 33 -13.97 6.65 -15.06
N ALA A 34 -14.05 5.65 -14.18
CA ALA A 34 -14.86 4.46 -14.39
C ALA A 34 -16.36 4.83 -14.51
N ILE A 35 -16.87 5.68 -13.64
CA ILE A 35 -18.27 6.17 -13.71
C ILE A 35 -18.53 6.90 -15.03
N ALA A 36 -17.58 7.73 -15.49
CA ALA A 36 -17.72 8.44 -16.75
C ALA A 36 -17.69 7.51 -17.98
N ALA A 37 -16.98 6.39 -17.91
CA ALA A 37 -16.92 5.37 -18.98
C ALA A 37 -18.16 4.48 -19.04
N HIS A 38 -18.90 4.36 -17.93
CA HIS A 38 -20.08 3.50 -17.78
C HIS A 38 -21.33 4.29 -17.34
N PRO A 39 -21.82 5.25 -18.16
CA PRO A 39 -22.96 6.08 -17.79
C PRO A 39 -24.23 5.23 -17.62
N GLY A 40 -24.85 5.32 -16.44
CA GLY A 40 -26.06 4.57 -16.10
C GLY A 40 -25.82 3.13 -15.66
N ASP A 41 -24.55 2.71 -15.55
CA ASP A 41 -24.16 1.37 -15.09
C ASP A 41 -23.08 1.46 -13.99
N PRO A 42 -23.47 1.80 -12.75
CA PRO A 42 -22.53 1.98 -11.65
C PRO A 42 -21.87 0.68 -11.20
N GLU A 43 -22.52 -0.48 -11.41
CA GLU A 43 -21.96 -1.78 -11.00
C GLU A 43 -20.77 -2.15 -11.88
N THR A 44 -20.88 -1.97 -13.20
CA THR A 44 -19.74 -2.18 -14.11
C THR A 44 -18.63 -1.17 -13.85
N ALA A 45 -18.97 0.09 -13.55
CA ALA A 45 -17.99 1.11 -13.15
C ALA A 45 -17.22 0.70 -11.89
N LEU A 46 -17.93 0.21 -10.88
CA LEU A 46 -17.34 -0.20 -9.61
C LEU A 46 -16.42 -1.41 -9.80
N ALA A 47 -16.87 -2.42 -10.54
CA ALA A 47 -16.06 -3.61 -10.85
C ALA A 47 -14.74 -3.25 -11.57
N ALA A 48 -14.80 -2.33 -12.55
CA ALA A 48 -13.62 -1.87 -13.26
C ALA A 48 -12.65 -1.07 -12.36
N PHE A 49 -13.17 -0.25 -11.46
CA PHE A 49 -12.36 0.47 -10.46
C PHE A 49 -11.70 -0.50 -9.46
N GLU A 50 -12.48 -1.44 -8.92
CA GLU A 50 -12.03 -2.43 -7.94
C GLU A 50 -10.90 -3.31 -8.48
N GLU A 51 -10.95 -3.72 -9.75
CA GLU A 51 -9.89 -4.52 -10.36
C GLU A 51 -8.52 -3.80 -10.30
N VAL A 52 -8.51 -2.49 -10.54
CA VAL A 52 -7.29 -1.67 -10.48
C VAL A 52 -6.87 -1.42 -9.03
N MET A 53 -7.82 -1.07 -8.17
CA MET A 53 -7.56 -0.74 -6.76
C MET A 53 -7.05 -1.96 -5.97
N PHE A 54 -7.65 -3.14 -6.16
CA PHE A 54 -7.24 -4.36 -5.47
C PHE A 54 -5.87 -4.86 -5.91
N ARG A 55 -5.55 -4.81 -7.20
CA ARG A 55 -4.21 -5.15 -7.70
C ARG A 55 -3.13 -4.28 -7.06
N ARG A 56 -3.43 -3.00 -6.82
CA ARG A 56 -2.52 -2.09 -6.12
C ARG A 56 -2.39 -2.41 -4.64
N SER A 57 -3.46 -2.91 -4.03
CA SER A 57 -3.56 -3.17 -2.58
C SER A 57 -3.15 -4.59 -2.18
N GLU A 58 -2.83 -5.47 -3.14
CA GLU A 58 -2.50 -6.88 -2.92
C GLU A 58 -1.38 -7.09 -1.89
N ALA A 59 -0.28 -6.33 -2.02
CA ALA A 59 0.85 -6.44 -1.09
C ALA A 59 0.47 -6.04 0.35
N GLU A 60 -0.40 -5.04 0.50
CA GLU A 60 -0.89 -4.60 1.81
C GLU A 60 -1.90 -5.60 2.39
N ALA A 61 -2.72 -6.24 1.54
CA ALA A 61 -3.65 -7.28 1.96
C ALA A 61 -2.92 -8.52 2.50
N VAL A 62 -1.83 -8.94 1.84
CA VAL A 62 -0.95 -10.03 2.34
C VAL A 62 -0.31 -9.65 3.67
N ALA A 63 0.29 -8.46 3.76
CA ALA A 63 0.92 -7.99 4.99
C ALA A 63 -0.09 -7.88 6.16
N ALA A 64 -1.33 -7.45 5.88
CA ALA A 64 -2.40 -7.40 6.85
C ALA A 64 -2.82 -8.80 7.31
N HIS A 65 -2.97 -9.76 6.40
CA HIS A 65 -3.27 -11.16 6.74
C HIS A 65 -2.20 -11.76 7.65
N ASP A 66 -0.93 -11.59 7.31
CA ASP A 66 0.19 -12.10 8.11
C ASP A 66 0.23 -11.47 9.50
N THR A 67 -0.09 -10.18 9.59
CA THR A 67 -0.21 -9.47 10.88
C THR A 67 -1.39 -10.01 11.71
N VAL A 68 -2.53 -10.29 11.08
CA VAL A 68 -3.69 -10.87 11.78
C VAL A 68 -3.37 -12.27 12.30
N GLU A 69 -2.72 -13.12 11.50
CA GLU A 69 -2.29 -14.45 11.93
C GLU A 69 -1.24 -14.38 13.05
N LEU A 70 -0.32 -13.42 13.00
CA LEU A 70 0.65 -13.20 14.07
C LEU A 70 -0.02 -12.84 15.40
N ILE A 71 -1.15 -12.10 15.38
CA ILE A 71 -1.85 -11.63 16.57
C ILE A 71 -2.84 -12.66 17.11
N PHE A 72 -3.58 -13.35 16.22
CA PHE A 72 -4.73 -14.19 16.58
C PHE A 72 -4.59 -15.66 16.19
N GLY A 73 -3.48 -16.03 15.53
CA GLY A 73 -3.22 -17.38 15.07
C GLY A 73 -2.84 -18.34 16.19
N ALA A 74 -2.40 -19.55 15.80
CA ALA A 74 -2.08 -20.62 16.74
C ALA A 74 -0.98 -20.28 17.76
N GLY A 75 -0.15 -19.27 17.47
CA GLY A 75 0.91 -18.77 18.34
C GLY A 75 0.48 -17.64 19.30
N ALA A 76 -0.81 -17.31 19.38
CA ALA A 76 -1.30 -16.30 20.31
C ALA A 76 -1.25 -16.80 21.77
N PRO A 77 -0.89 -15.93 22.75
CA PRO A 77 -0.62 -14.49 22.60
C PRO A 77 0.85 -14.14 22.28
N ASP A 78 1.75 -15.13 22.24
CA ASP A 78 3.20 -14.91 22.11
C ASP A 78 3.59 -14.15 20.83
N GLY A 79 2.87 -14.38 19.73
CA GLY A 79 3.07 -13.66 18.47
C GLY A 79 2.82 -12.15 18.60
N LEU A 80 1.77 -11.75 19.31
CA LEU A 80 1.49 -10.34 19.61
C LEU A 80 2.55 -9.74 20.55
N VAL A 81 3.00 -10.50 21.55
CA VAL A 81 4.06 -10.04 22.47
C VAL A 81 5.33 -9.73 21.69
N LYS A 82 5.75 -10.61 20.78
CA LYS A 82 6.90 -10.40 19.89
C LYS A 82 6.74 -9.18 18.99
N LEU A 83 5.55 -8.94 18.45
CA LEU A 83 5.27 -7.76 17.62
C LEU A 83 5.46 -6.44 18.40
N LEU A 84 5.13 -6.43 19.68
CA LEU A 84 5.08 -5.21 20.50
C LEU A 84 6.33 -4.99 21.37
N THR A 85 7.21 -5.98 21.51
CA THR A 85 8.44 -5.86 22.29
C THR A 85 9.67 -5.75 21.38
N PRO A 86 10.44 -4.66 21.44
CA PRO A 86 11.71 -4.56 20.71
C PRO A 86 12.69 -5.61 21.21
N GLU A 87 13.36 -6.27 20.27
CA GLU A 87 14.38 -7.28 20.57
C GLU A 87 15.64 -6.56 21.10
N HIS A 88 16.04 -6.85 22.34
CA HIS A 88 17.29 -6.37 22.94
C HIS A 88 18.42 -7.40 22.76
#